data_AF-A0A6J5TGW1-F1
#
_entry.id   AF-A0A6J5TGW1-F1
#
_cell.length_a   1.000
_cell.length_b   1.000
_cell.length_c   1.000
_cell.angle_alpha   90.00
_cell.angle_beta   90.00
_cell.angle_gamma   90.00
#
_symmetry.space_group_name_H-M   'P 1'
#
loop_
_entity.id
_entity.type
_entity.pdbx_description
1 polymer ?
#
loop_
_entity_poly.entity_id
_entity_poly.type
_entity_poly.pdbx_seq_one_letter_code
_entity_poly.pdbx_strand_id
1 'polypeptide(L)'
;MTRKKVKLAWITNDSARKTNFRIRKEGLLKKLSELGIFCDVSGFAIIYGPDDKEPVVWPSNPIAEELLARCQRIPEVDRCMKMMNQETYLKDRLAKLKEQLTKLIERTKR
;
A
#
# COMPACT_ATOMS: atom_id res chain seq x y z
N MET A 1 -13.61 -18.98 -12.81
CA MET A 1 -14.48 -17.89 -12.29
C MET A 1 -13.80 -16.55 -12.55
N THR A 2 -14.48 -15.60 -13.20
CA THR A 2 -13.92 -14.26 -13.48
C THR A 2 -13.80 -13.46 -12.20
N ARG A 3 -12.63 -12.85 -11.97
CA ARG A 3 -12.37 -12.04 -10.77
C ARG A 3 -13.27 -10.81 -10.77
N LYS A 4 -14.18 -10.70 -9.81
CA LYS A 4 -15.03 -9.51 -9.64
C LYS A 4 -14.22 -8.35 -9.05
N LYS A 5 -14.54 -7.12 -9.49
CA LYS A 5 -13.99 -5.90 -8.89
C LYS A 5 -14.43 -5.80 -7.43
N VAL A 6 -13.48 -5.55 -6.54
CA VAL A 6 -13.70 -5.44 -5.10
C VAL A 6 -13.76 -3.98 -4.65
N LYS A 7 -14.61 -3.68 -3.67
CA LYS A 7 -14.61 -2.39 -2.96
C LYS A 7 -13.43 -2.36 -1.99
N LEU A 8 -12.64 -1.29 -2.00
CA LEU A 8 -11.55 -1.08 -1.05
C LEU A 8 -12.12 -0.51 0.26
N ALA A 9 -12.71 -1.40 1.06
CA ALA A 9 -13.28 -1.11 2.37
C ALA A 9 -13.04 -2.30 3.31
N TRP A 10 -13.35 -2.11 4.59
CA TRP A 10 -13.29 -3.19 5.57
C TRP A 10 -14.18 -4.38 5.16
N ILE A 11 -13.62 -5.60 5.19
CA ILE A 11 -14.35 -6.83 4.89
C ILE A 11 -15.01 -7.29 6.20
N THR A 12 -16.32 -7.19 6.31
CA THR A 12 -17.07 -7.53 7.53
C THR A 12 -17.06 -9.02 7.85
N ASN A 13 -17.10 -9.89 6.84
CA ASN A 13 -17.02 -11.34 7.03
C ASN A 13 -15.59 -11.75 7.45
N ASP A 14 -15.45 -12.26 8.67
CA ASP A 14 -14.17 -12.61 9.27
C ASP A 14 -13.41 -13.71 8.53
N SER A 15 -14.09 -14.79 8.15
CA SER A 15 -13.47 -15.89 7.40
C SER A 15 -12.95 -15.39 6.05
N ALA A 16 -13.79 -14.64 5.31
CA ALA A 16 -13.38 -14.03 4.06
C ALA A 16 -12.22 -13.04 4.24
N ARG A 17 -12.23 -12.24 5.32
CA ARG A 17 -11.15 -11.30 5.65
C ARG A 17 -9.84 -12.02 5.90
N LYS A 18 -9.83 -13.09 6.70
CA LYS A 18 -8.65 -13.92 6.99
C LYS A 18 -8.07 -14.57 5.73
N THR A 19 -8.91 -15.18 4.91
CA THR A 19 -8.47 -15.79 3.64
C THR A 19 -7.88 -14.74 2.69
N ASN A 20 -8.55 -13.58 2.55
CA ASN A 20 -8.05 -12.49 1.70
C ASN A 20 -6.74 -11.91 2.23
N PHE A 21 -6.59 -11.75 3.55
CA PHE A 21 -5.37 -11.29 4.17
C PHE A 21 -4.19 -12.20 3.82
N ARG A 22 -4.34 -13.52 4.01
CA ARG A 22 -3.28 -14.50 3.68
C ARG A 22 -2.84 -14.39 2.22
N ILE A 23 -3.79 -14.44 1.28
CA ILE A 23 -3.51 -14.39 -0.17
C ILE A 23 -2.87 -13.06 -0.56
N ARG A 24 -3.37 -11.93 -0.04
CA ARG A 24 -2.83 -10.61 -0.39
C ARG A 24 -1.47 -10.35 0.26
N LYS A 25 -1.23 -10.84 1.47
CA LYS A 25 0.06 -10.78 2.17
C LYS A 25 1.13 -11.47 1.33
N GLU A 26 0.89 -12.72 0.94
CA GLU A 26 1.80 -13.49 0.07
C GLU A 26 2.04 -12.77 -1.27
N GLY A 27 0.97 -12.28 -1.91
CA GLY A 27 1.08 -11.53 -3.16
C GLY A 27 1.88 -10.23 -3.04
N LEU A 28 1.71 -9.50 -1.93
CA LEU A 28 2.45 -8.26 -1.66
C LEU A 28 3.94 -8.54 -1.47
N LEU A 29 4.29 -9.53 -0.63
CA LEU A 29 5.67 -9.91 -0.39
C LEU A 29 6.38 -10.37 -1.67
N LYS A 30 5.68 -11.15 -2.51
CA LYS A 30 6.20 -11.53 -3.83
C LYS A 30 6.52 -10.31 -4.70
N LYS A 31 5.62 -9.32 -4.73
CA LYS A 31 5.82 -8.09 -5.50
C LYS A 31 6.95 -7.22 -4.96
N LEU A 32 7.14 -7.18 -3.64
CA LEU A 32 8.28 -6.49 -3.03
C LEU A 32 9.60 -7.15 -3.41
N SER A 33 9.68 -8.48 -3.38
CA SER A 33 10.86 -9.22 -3.84
C SER A 33 11.14 -8.99 -5.33
N GLU A 34 10.13 -9.08 -6.20
CA GLU A 34 10.27 -8.80 -7.63
C GLU A 34 10.76 -7.37 -7.89
N LEU A 35 10.20 -6.39 -7.18
CA LEU A 35 10.59 -4.99 -7.31
C LEU A 35 12.05 -4.75 -6.89
N GLY A 36 12.47 -5.34 -5.76
CA GLY A 36 13.85 -5.26 -5.30
C GLY A 36 14.83 -5.86 -6.30
N ILE A 37 14.50 -7.01 -6.89
CA ILE A 37 15.36 -7.69 -7.88
C ILE A 37 15.40 -6.92 -9.21
N PHE A 38 14.26 -6.51 -9.75
CA PHE A 38 14.19 -5.94 -11.09
C PHE A 38 14.59 -4.47 -11.16
N CYS A 39 14.39 -3.71 -10.09
CA CYS A 39 14.67 -2.28 -10.07
C CYS A 39 15.89 -1.91 -9.22
N ASP A 40 16.56 -2.90 -8.61
CA ASP A 40 17.70 -2.69 -7.69
C ASP A 40 17.37 -1.66 -6.59
N VAL A 41 16.20 -1.82 -5.98
CA VAL A 41 15.72 -0.93 -4.91
C VAL A 41 15.72 -1.66 -3.57
N SER A 42 16.26 -1.01 -2.54
CA SER A 42 16.09 -1.50 -1.17
C SER A 42 14.73 -1.10 -0.62
N GLY A 43 14.03 -2.05 0.02
CA GLY A 43 12.78 -1.78 0.71
C GLY A 43 12.58 -2.76 1.86
N PHE A 44 11.61 -2.46 2.71
CA PHE A 44 11.18 -3.35 3.78
C PHE A 44 9.66 -3.27 3.95
N ALA A 45 9.08 -4.30 4.56
CA ALA A 45 7.68 -4.30 4.95
C ALA A 45 7.50 -4.96 6.31
N ILE A 46 6.64 -4.37 7.13
CA ILE A 46 6.21 -4.89 8.43
C ILE A 46 4.69 -5.02 8.37
N ILE A 47 4.18 -6.24 8.49
CA ILE A 47 2.75 -6.55 8.29
C ILE A 47 2.21 -7.25 9.52
N TYR A 48 1.26 -6.60 10.20
CA TYR A 48 0.53 -7.18 11.32
C TYR A 48 -0.74 -7.87 10.81
N GLY A 49 -0.89 -9.15 11.17
CA GLY A 49 -2.09 -9.93 10.90
C GLY A 49 -2.97 -10.05 12.15
N PRO A 50 -4.30 -10.16 12.01
CA PRO A 50 -5.21 -10.29 13.16
C PRO A 50 -5.02 -11.58 13.97
N ASP A 51 -4.46 -12.62 13.35
CA ASP A 51 -4.21 -13.92 13.98
C ASP A 51 -2.71 -14.19 14.22
N ASP A 52 -1.84 -13.28 13.79
CA ASP A 52 -0.39 -13.46 13.87
C ASP A 52 0.11 -12.89 15.21
N LYS A 53 0.82 -13.69 16.01
CA LYS A 53 1.41 -13.21 17.29
C LYS A 53 2.52 -12.18 17.06
N GLU A 54 3.29 -12.40 15.99
CA GLU A 54 4.41 -11.57 15.57
C GLU A 54 4.14 -11.04 14.17
N PRO A 55 4.60 -9.83 13.84
CA PRO A 55 4.47 -9.30 12.49
C PRO A 55 5.29 -10.12 11.49
N VAL A 56 4.81 -10.19 10.26
CA VAL A 56 5.64 -10.65 9.15
C VAL A 56 6.55 -9.50 8.73
N VAL A 57 7.85 -9.76 8.77
CA VAL A 57 8.89 -8.80 8.39
C VAL A 57 9.60 -9.30 7.14
N TRP A 58 9.73 -8.43 6.15
CA TRP A 58 10.46 -8.68 4.92
C TRP A 58 11.50 -7.57 4.68
N PRO A 59 12.70 -7.90 4.17
CA PRO A 59 13.17 -9.23 3.75
C PRO A 59 13.62 -10.14 4.91
N SER A 60 14.17 -9.56 5.97
CA SER A 60 14.48 -10.21 7.25
C SER A 60 14.51 -9.15 8.34
N ASN A 61 14.40 -9.53 9.62
CA ASN A 61 14.41 -8.56 10.73
C ASN A 61 15.65 -7.65 10.72
N PRO A 62 16.90 -8.16 10.62
CA PRO A 62 18.09 -7.30 10.65
C PRO A 62 18.12 -6.28 9.52
N ILE A 63 17.76 -6.71 8.30
CA ILE A 63 17.77 -5.85 7.12
C ILE A 63 16.65 -4.82 7.21
N ALA A 64 15.45 -5.22 7.65
CA ALA A 64 14.33 -4.30 7.81
C ALA A 64 14.62 -3.24 8.89
N GLU A 65 15.26 -3.61 9.99
CA GLU A 65 15.69 -2.69 11.05
C GLU A 65 16.74 -1.68 10.53
N GLU A 66 17.74 -2.15 9.78
CA GLU A 66 18.75 -1.28 9.16
C GLU A 66 18.10 -0.26 8.21
N LEU A 67 17.21 -0.73 7.34
CA LEU A 67 16.49 0.12 6.38
C LEU A 67 15.55 1.10 7.08
N LEU A 68 14.87 0.68 8.14
CA LEU A 68 14.04 1.55 8.96
C LEU A 68 14.88 2.64 9.63
N ALA A 69 16.01 2.30 10.23
CA ALA A 69 16.94 3.27 10.82
C ALA A 69 17.49 4.24 9.76
N ARG A 70 17.78 3.77 8.54
CA ARG A 70 18.14 4.62 7.41
C ARG A 70 17.00 5.59 7.04
N CYS A 71 15.76 5.13 6.98
CA CYS A 71 14.60 5.98 6.73
C CYS A 71 14.35 7.01 7.86
N GLN A 72 14.63 6.65 9.11
CA GLN A 72 14.48 7.56 10.25
C GLN A 72 15.54 8.66 10.30
N ARG A 73 16.73 8.41 9.74
CA ARG A 73 17.81 9.41 9.60
C ARG A 73 17.54 10.48 8.55
N ILE A 74 16.58 10.26 7.64
CA ILE A 74 16.16 11.27 6.65
C ILE A 74 15.40 12.38 7.38
N PRO A 75 15.73 13.67 7.13
CA PRO A 75 14.99 14.80 7.71
C PRO A 75 13.48 14.66 7.50
N GLU A 76 12.69 15.03 8.51
CA GLU A 76 11.24 14.82 8.51
C GLU A 76 10.55 15.49 7.32
N VAL A 77 10.98 16.70 6.97
CA VAL A 77 10.43 17.46 5.82
C VAL A 77 10.60 16.66 4.52
N ASP A 78 11.81 16.16 4.26
CA ASP A 78 12.12 15.38 3.05
C ASP A 78 11.38 14.04 3.04
N ARG A 79 11.25 13.42 4.22
CA ARG A 79 10.50 12.17 4.39
C ARG A 79 9.01 12.37 4.10
N CYS A 80 8.38 13.38 4.70
CA CYS A 80 6.95 13.66 4.52
C CYS A 80 6.59 14.03 3.08
N MET A 81 7.48 14.74 2.36
CA MET A 81 7.26 15.10 0.95
C MET A 81 7.13 13.90 0.02
N LYS A 82 7.83 12.79 0.32
CA LYS A 82 7.84 11.57 -0.50
C LYS A 82 7.02 10.43 0.08
N MET A 83 6.54 10.57 1.32
CA MET A 83 5.77 9.53 2.00
C MET A 83 4.32 9.57 1.55
N MET A 84 3.80 8.43 1.09
CA MET A 84 2.38 8.26 0.80
C MET A 84 1.75 7.34 1.84
N ASN A 85 0.59 7.73 2.35
CA ASN A 85 -0.23 6.92 3.25
C ASN A 85 -1.64 6.79 2.67
N GLN A 86 -2.50 6.05 3.36
CA GLN A 86 -3.86 5.79 2.86
C GLN A 86 -4.69 7.08 2.77
N GLU A 87 -4.54 8.00 3.72
CA GLU A 87 -5.27 9.26 3.72
C GLU A 87 -4.83 10.16 2.56
N THR A 88 -3.53 10.35 2.37
CA THR A 88 -2.99 11.17 1.26
C THR A 88 -3.36 10.57 -0.09
N TYR A 89 -3.28 9.24 -0.24
CA TYR A 89 -3.72 8.55 -1.45
C TYR A 89 -5.21 8.78 -1.75
N LEU A 90 -6.08 8.70 -0.74
CA LEU A 90 -7.52 8.92 -0.94
C LEU A 90 -7.84 10.38 -1.27
N LYS A 91 -7.15 11.34 -0.65
CA LYS A 91 -7.26 12.77 -0.98
C LYS A 91 -6.85 13.03 -2.43
N ASP A 92 -5.73 12.48 -2.88
CA ASP A 92 -5.28 12.60 -4.27
C ASP A 92 -6.27 11.98 -5.25
N ARG A 93 -6.84 10.81 -4.90
CA ARG A 93 -7.84 10.16 -5.73
C ARG A 93 -9.12 10.97 -5.83
N LEU A 94 -9.55 11.57 -4.73
CA LEU A 94 -10.71 12.46 -4.71
C LEU A 94 -10.48 13.71 -5.55
N ALA A 95 -9.29 14.33 -5.47
CA ALA A 95 -8.93 15.49 -6.28
C ALA A 95 -9.00 15.16 -7.79
N LYS A 96 -8.42 14.02 -8.20
CA LYS A 96 -8.49 13.55 -9.60
C LYS A 96 -9.93 13.32 -10.07
N LEU A 97 -10.79 12.74 -9.22
CA LEU A 97 -12.20 12.55 -9.57
C LEU A 97 -12.95 13.87 -9.70
N LYS A 98 -12.68 14.86 -8.85
CA LYS A 98 -13.25 16.21 -8.95
C LYS A 98 -12.84 16.88 -10.26
N GLU A 99 -11.57 16.80 -10.62
CA GLU A 99 -11.06 17.36 -11.88
C GLU A 99 -11.73 16.70 -13.11
N GLN A 100 -11.88 15.38 -13.11
CA GLN A 100 -12.60 14.66 -14.15
C GLN A 100 -14.06 15.09 -14.25
N LEU A 101 -14.72 15.30 -13.11
CA LEU A 101 -16.09 15.81 -13.07
C LEU A 101 -16.20 17.21 -13.66
N THR A 102 -15.32 18.14 -13.27
CA THR A 102 -15.30 19.51 -13.83
C THR A 102 -15.13 19.49 -15.35
N LYS A 103 -14.21 18.68 -15.87
CA LYS A 103 -13.99 18.52 -17.32
C LYS A 103 -15.24 17.98 -18.05
N LEU A 104 -16.01 17.09 -17.43
CA LEU A 104 -17.26 16.59 -18.01
C LEU A 104 -18.37 17.66 -18.01
N ILE A 105 -18.46 18.46 -16.94
CA ILE A 105 -19.41 19.58 -16.85
C ILE A 105 -19.08 20.65 -17.91
N GLU A 106 -17.82 20.98 -18.12
CA GLU A 106 -17.40 21.93 -19.17
C GLU A 106 -17.74 21.42 -20.59
N ARG A 107 -17.57 20.12 -20.83
CA ARG A 107 -17.92 19.49 -22.12
C ARG A 107 -19.42 19.44 -22.40
N THR A 108 -20.24 19.31 -21.36
CA THR A 108 -21.71 19.26 -21.49
C THR A 108 -22.37 20.64 -21.56
N LYS A 109 -21.62 21.71 -21.25
CA LYS A 109 -22.03 23.10 -21.43
C LYS A 109 -21.69 23.68 -22.82
N ARG A 110 -20.89 22.96 -23.62
CA ARG A 110 -20.68 23.22 -25.05
C ARG A 110 -21.72 22.47 -25.86
#